data_AF-A0A7S3FUK5-F1
#
_entry.id   AF-A0A7S3FUK5-F1
#
_cell.length_a   1.000
_cell.length_b   1.000
_cell.length_c   1.000
_cell.angle_alpha   90.00
_cell.angle_beta   90.00
_cell.angle_gamma   90.00
#
_symmetry.space_group_name_H-M   'P 1'
#
loop_
_entity.id
_entity.type
_entity.pdbx_description
1 polymer ?
#
loop_
_entity_poly.entity_id
_entity_poly.type
_entity_poly.pdbx_seq_one_letter_code
_entity_poly.pdbx_strand_id
1 'polypeptide(L)'
;QLENNLESLNGMVSYCENAIECRRSLLLRHFGETFNKGLCKGTCDNCRNNQKSGKTYVTKDVTQDVLNVIAIVRETGQTHSLTHIVDVFRGSKCAKVMRLRHNGVSAFGTGSKWLKTEASRLVQKLVIDGILTEKTQKADNLYQTVTTLLRVCPKAERDLKQGRRKVTLEVIEKAAPAPRQKATLKAKKVPVTTIEDWPCEASQEQRKDLDCTREIERRLVEERAKIIQDAKQAGMKLKAYHVYNQDLIRSIADLRPTSVEDLKNLDGWSKNKVEKYGGHVIRVVTEVLLKFGLQGGGGGGGVSKEVAGILSKRER
;
A
#
# COMPACT_ATOMS: atom_id res chain seq x y z
N GLN A 1 28.26 -17.46 -11.40
CA GLN A 1 27.16 -17.98 -10.55
C GLN A 1 26.97 -17.16 -9.28
N LEU A 2 27.99 -17.00 -8.42
CA LEU A 2 27.86 -16.22 -7.19
C LEU A 2 27.55 -14.74 -7.45
N GLU A 3 28.20 -14.13 -8.45
CA GLU A 3 27.95 -12.75 -8.87
C GLU A 3 26.52 -12.54 -9.35
N ASN A 4 26.03 -13.40 -10.26
CA ASN A 4 24.63 -13.36 -10.73
C ASN A 4 23.61 -13.51 -9.58
N ASN A 5 23.92 -14.31 -8.56
CA ASN A 5 23.07 -14.46 -7.37
C ASN A 5 23.06 -13.19 -6.53
N LEU A 6 24.20 -12.52 -6.37
CA LEU A 6 24.30 -11.24 -5.66
C LEU A 6 23.59 -10.11 -6.43
N GLU A 7 23.71 -10.07 -7.75
CA GLU A 7 22.97 -9.13 -8.59
C GLU A 7 21.46 -9.32 -8.47
N SER A 8 21.00 -10.58 -8.49
CA SER A 8 19.57 -10.92 -8.29
C SER A 8 19.07 -10.50 -6.90
N LEU A 9 19.88 -10.73 -5.87
CA LEU A 9 19.57 -10.29 -4.50
C LEU A 9 19.50 -8.76 -4.41
N ASN A 10 20.48 -8.05 -4.97
CA ASN A 10 20.49 -6.60 -5.02
C ASN A 10 19.29 -6.04 -5.80
N GLY A 11 18.84 -6.73 -6.85
CA GLY A 11 17.60 -6.43 -7.56
C GLY A 11 16.38 -6.51 -6.64
N MET A 12 16.28 -7.56 -5.83
CA MET A 12 15.20 -7.70 -4.84
C MET A 12 15.26 -6.64 -3.74
N VAL A 13 16.46 -6.32 -3.22
CA VAL A 13 16.64 -5.24 -2.25
C VAL A 13 16.23 -3.89 -2.85
N SER A 14 16.67 -3.60 -4.07
CA SER A 14 16.26 -2.39 -4.80
C SER A 14 14.75 -2.32 -4.99
N TYR A 15 14.10 -3.45 -5.28
CA TYR A 15 12.65 -3.52 -5.36
C TYR A 15 12.00 -3.15 -4.02
N CYS A 16 12.45 -3.73 -2.91
CA CYS A 16 11.91 -3.48 -1.57
C CYS A 16 12.08 -2.01 -1.12
N GLU A 17 13.28 -1.45 -1.27
CA GLU A 17 13.64 -0.11 -0.82
C GLU A 17 13.03 1.02 -1.66
N ASN A 18 12.66 0.73 -2.92
CA ASN A 18 11.99 1.73 -3.75
C ASN A 18 10.56 1.96 -3.25
N ALA A 19 10.35 3.07 -2.53
CA ALA A 19 9.05 3.49 -2.01
C ALA A 19 8.27 4.42 -2.96
N ILE A 20 8.82 4.75 -4.13
CA ILE A 20 8.39 5.89 -4.96
C ILE A 20 7.75 5.41 -6.27
N GLU A 21 8.44 4.52 -6.98
CA GLU A 21 7.94 3.95 -8.22
C GLU A 21 6.81 2.97 -7.95
N CYS A 22 5.95 2.77 -8.95
CA CYS A 22 4.89 1.77 -8.84
C CYS A 22 5.51 0.37 -8.73
N ARG A 23 5.15 -0.39 -7.69
CA ARG A 23 5.56 -1.80 -7.55
C ARG A 23 5.32 -2.63 -8.81
N ARG A 24 4.17 -2.43 -9.49
CA ARG A 24 3.84 -3.14 -10.73
C ARG A 24 4.78 -2.77 -11.86
N SER A 25 5.10 -1.48 -12.03
CA SER A 25 6.09 -1.04 -13.01
C SER A 25 7.47 -1.62 -12.72
N LEU A 26 7.90 -1.65 -11.45
CA LEU A 26 9.19 -2.22 -11.05
C LEU A 26 9.28 -3.73 -11.37
N LEU A 27 8.24 -4.48 -10.98
CA LEU A 27 8.18 -5.92 -11.20
C LEU A 27 8.16 -6.26 -12.70
N LEU A 28 7.32 -5.59 -13.48
CA LEU A 28 7.19 -5.85 -14.91
C LEU A 28 8.47 -5.47 -15.67
N ARG A 29 9.12 -4.36 -15.29
CA ARG A 29 10.42 -3.97 -15.84
C ARG A 29 11.49 -5.03 -15.62
N HIS A 30 11.48 -5.70 -14.47
CA HIS A 30 12.42 -6.80 -14.21
C HIS A 30 12.27 -7.95 -15.22
N PHE A 31 11.07 -8.20 -15.72
CA PHE A 31 10.79 -9.19 -16.76
C PHE A 31 10.86 -8.61 -18.20
N GLY A 32 11.35 -7.38 -18.36
CA GLY A 32 11.45 -6.71 -19.65
C GLY A 32 10.14 -6.10 -20.17
N GLU A 33 9.09 -6.04 -19.35
CA GLU A 33 7.81 -5.46 -19.71
C GLU A 33 7.68 -4.00 -19.25
N THR A 34 7.06 -3.16 -20.06
CA THR A 34 6.77 -1.76 -19.71
C THR A 34 5.33 -1.60 -19.23
N PHE A 35 5.14 -0.96 -18.08
CA PHE A 35 3.80 -0.72 -17.51
C PHE A 35 3.57 0.75 -17.18
N ASN A 36 2.47 1.30 -17.68
CA ASN A 36 2.05 2.66 -17.37
C ASN A 36 1.56 2.76 -15.91
N LYS A 37 2.30 3.50 -15.08
CA LYS A 37 1.97 3.76 -13.67
C LYS A 37 0.54 4.26 -13.44
N GLY A 38 -0.04 5.01 -14.39
CA GLY A 38 -1.42 5.50 -14.30
C GLY A 38 -2.46 4.37 -14.21
N LEU A 39 -2.16 3.20 -14.78
CA LEU A 39 -3.05 2.03 -14.74
C LEU A 39 -3.05 1.33 -13.37
N CYS A 40 -2.10 1.63 -12.48
CA CYS A 40 -2.06 1.05 -11.14
C CYS A 40 -3.28 1.49 -10.29
N LYS A 41 -3.80 2.71 -10.53
CA LYS A 41 -4.94 3.28 -9.80
C LYS A 41 -4.86 3.13 -8.27
N GLY A 42 -3.65 3.25 -7.69
CA GLY A 42 -3.45 3.18 -6.23
C GLY A 42 -3.52 1.77 -5.62
N THR A 43 -3.49 0.70 -6.44
CA THR A 43 -3.63 -0.67 -5.94
C THR A 43 -2.39 -1.21 -5.21
N CYS A 44 -1.20 -0.68 -5.48
CA CYS A 44 0.02 -1.01 -4.72
C CYS A 44 0.29 -0.01 -3.58
N ASP A 45 1.05 -0.47 -2.58
CA ASP A 45 1.46 0.32 -1.41
C ASP A 45 2.14 1.64 -1.79
N ASN A 46 3.10 1.63 -2.73
CA ASN A 46 3.80 2.85 -3.15
C ASN A 46 2.86 3.88 -3.76
N CYS A 47 2.00 3.47 -4.70
CA CYS A 47 1.05 4.39 -5.32
C CYS A 47 0.03 4.92 -4.31
N ARG A 48 -0.47 4.05 -3.43
CA ARG A 48 -1.40 4.42 -2.35
C ARG A 48 -0.77 5.40 -1.36
N ASN A 49 0.47 5.16 -0.95
CA ASN A 49 1.18 6.02 0.01
C ASN A 49 1.54 7.37 -0.62
N ASN A 50 1.91 7.41 -1.89
CA ASN A 50 2.19 8.65 -2.61
C ASN A 50 0.93 9.50 -2.78
N GLN A 51 -0.21 8.88 -3.11
CA GLN A 51 -1.51 9.57 -3.17
C GLN A 51 -1.92 10.13 -1.80
N LYS A 52 -1.80 9.34 -0.73
CA LYS A 52 -2.18 9.77 0.63
C LYS A 52 -1.27 10.87 1.18
N SER A 53 0.02 10.79 0.91
CA SER A 53 0.99 11.70 1.51
C SER A 53 1.09 13.03 0.78
N GLY A 54 0.64 13.13 -0.48
CA GLY A 54 0.76 14.34 -1.29
C GLY A 54 2.22 14.80 -1.47
N LYS A 55 3.19 13.93 -1.20
CA LYS A 55 4.61 14.26 -1.21
C LYS A 55 5.11 14.27 -2.65
N THR A 56 5.73 15.38 -3.04
CA THR A 56 6.49 15.46 -4.28
C THR A 56 7.90 14.92 -4.03
N TYR A 57 8.33 14.01 -4.91
CA TYR A 57 9.68 13.49 -4.91
C TYR A 57 10.48 14.21 -5.97
N VAL A 58 11.65 14.72 -5.61
CA VAL A 58 12.56 15.40 -6.53
C VAL A 58 13.85 14.60 -6.60
N THR A 59 14.29 14.33 -7.82
CA THR A 59 15.60 13.73 -8.06
C THR A 59 16.68 14.77 -7.78
N LYS A 60 17.49 14.54 -6.75
CA LYS A 60 18.58 15.44 -6.37
C LYS A 60 19.93 14.77 -6.62
N ASP A 61 20.88 15.53 -7.15
CA ASP A 61 22.30 15.12 -7.17
C ASP A 61 22.84 15.16 -5.74
N VAL A 62 23.27 14.00 -5.24
CA VAL A 62 23.78 13.80 -3.88
C VAL A 62 25.25 13.37 -3.90
N THR A 63 25.94 13.53 -5.02
CA THR A 63 27.34 13.08 -5.21
C THR A 63 28.28 13.61 -4.12
N GLN A 64 28.12 14.87 -3.68
CA GLN A 64 28.92 15.42 -2.60
C GLN A 64 28.65 14.76 -1.24
N ASP A 65 27.37 14.48 -0.93
CA ASP A 65 27.00 13.76 0.29
C ASP A 65 27.57 12.32 0.27
N VAL A 66 27.63 11.70 -0.90
CA VAL A 66 28.24 10.37 -1.11
C VAL A 66 29.75 10.39 -0.87
N LEU A 67 30.47 11.42 -1.38
CA LEU A 67 31.91 11.57 -1.12
C LEU A 67 32.20 11.71 0.38
N ASN A 68 31.34 12.43 1.12
CA ASN A 68 31.45 12.54 2.57
C ASN A 68 31.25 11.18 3.26
N VAL A 69 30.26 10.38 2.84
CA VAL A 69 30.07 9.01 3.36
C VAL A 69 31.29 8.14 3.08
N ILE A 70 31.86 8.21 1.88
CA ILE A 70 33.08 7.46 1.51
C ILE A 70 34.25 7.85 2.42
N ALA A 71 34.45 9.15 2.68
CA ALA A 71 35.48 9.64 3.59
C ALA A 71 35.31 9.06 5.00
N ILE A 72 34.08 9.04 5.53
CA ILE A 72 33.79 8.44 6.84
C ILE A 72 34.14 6.96 6.85
N VAL A 73 33.74 6.19 5.83
CA VAL A 73 34.03 4.75 5.77
C VAL A 73 35.55 4.49 5.74
N ARG A 74 36.32 5.34 5.03
CA ARG A 74 37.79 5.28 5.01
C ARG A 74 38.42 5.60 6.36
N GLU A 75 38.06 6.73 6.96
CA GLU A 75 38.64 7.19 8.23
C GLU A 75 38.29 6.29 9.42
N THR A 76 37.12 5.65 9.37
CA THR A 76 36.70 4.68 10.38
C THR A 76 37.26 3.27 10.12
N GLY A 77 38.22 3.12 9.22
CA GLY A 77 38.96 1.87 8.99
C GLY A 77 38.18 0.79 8.24
N GLN A 78 36.99 1.08 7.70
CA GLN A 78 36.15 0.11 6.96
C GLN A 78 35.77 -1.15 7.74
N THR A 79 35.59 -1.02 9.07
CA THR A 79 35.27 -2.12 9.99
C THR A 79 33.93 -1.94 10.69
N HIS A 80 33.02 -1.17 10.08
CA HIS A 80 31.75 -0.82 10.68
C HIS A 80 30.56 -1.08 9.77
N SER A 81 29.42 -1.35 10.42
CA SER A 81 28.15 -1.59 9.74
C SER A 81 27.52 -0.31 9.21
N LEU A 82 26.58 -0.48 8.28
CA LEU A 82 25.78 0.61 7.70
C LEU A 82 25.17 1.52 8.77
N THR A 83 24.55 0.95 9.80
CA THR A 83 23.90 1.73 10.87
C THR A 83 24.89 2.66 11.58
N HIS A 84 26.11 2.19 11.84
CA HIS A 84 27.14 3.01 12.49
C HIS A 84 27.62 4.13 11.58
N ILE A 85 27.84 3.84 10.29
CA ILE A 85 28.24 4.86 9.31
C ILE A 85 27.15 5.93 9.15
N VAL A 86 25.88 5.54 9.13
CA VAL A 86 24.74 6.48 9.12
C VAL A 86 24.72 7.37 10.36
N ASP A 87 24.97 6.80 11.54
CA ASP A 87 25.02 7.56 12.79
C ASP A 87 26.16 8.60 12.78
N VAL A 88 27.36 8.23 12.30
CA VAL A 88 28.50 9.14 12.16
C VAL A 88 28.20 10.24 11.11
N PHE A 89 27.67 9.87 9.95
CA PHE A 89 27.32 10.81 8.88
C PHE A 89 26.31 11.86 9.34
N ARG A 90 25.30 11.46 10.12
CA ARG A 90 24.28 12.37 10.67
C ARG A 90 24.75 13.17 11.89
N GLY A 91 25.90 12.85 12.46
CA GLY A 91 26.41 13.53 13.66
C GLY A 91 25.77 13.05 14.97
N SER A 92 25.29 11.80 15.00
CA SER A 92 24.70 11.19 16.19
C SER A 92 25.72 11.04 17.31
N LYS A 93 25.33 11.42 18.54
CA LYS A 93 26.16 11.29 19.75
C LYS A 93 25.91 9.98 20.49
N CYS A 94 25.55 8.91 19.77
CA CYS A 94 25.30 7.63 20.41
C CYS A 94 26.56 7.11 21.11
N ALA A 95 26.39 6.33 22.18
CA ALA A 95 27.49 5.89 23.04
C ALA A 95 28.62 5.20 22.24
N LYS A 96 28.27 4.43 21.20
CA LYS A 96 29.25 3.75 20.34
C LYS A 96 30.12 4.72 19.53
N VAL A 97 29.53 5.77 18.97
CA VAL A 97 30.27 6.80 18.20
C VAL A 97 31.24 7.55 19.11
N MET A 98 30.78 7.96 20.29
CA MET A 98 31.62 8.67 21.26
C MET A 98 32.74 7.79 21.81
N ARG A 99 32.45 6.53 22.16
CA ARG A 99 33.43 5.57 22.66
C ARG A 99 34.56 5.30 21.65
N LEU A 100 34.21 5.20 20.37
CA LEU A 100 35.19 4.98 19.30
C LEU A 100 35.85 6.28 18.82
N ARG A 101 35.48 7.45 19.38
CA ARG A 101 35.97 8.78 18.99
C ARG A 101 35.71 9.14 17.52
N HIS A 102 34.67 8.56 16.93
CA HIS A 102 34.27 8.85 15.54
C HIS A 102 33.54 10.18 15.39
N ASN A 103 33.36 10.94 16.47
CA ASN A 103 32.94 12.33 16.42
C ASN A 103 34.04 13.27 15.90
N GLY A 104 35.30 12.81 15.80
CA GLY A 104 36.43 13.58 15.29
C GLY A 104 36.77 13.37 13.81
N VAL A 105 36.02 12.53 13.09
CA VAL A 105 36.26 12.31 11.64
C VAL A 105 35.88 13.55 10.82
N SER A 106 36.57 13.77 9.70
CA SER A 106 36.47 15.01 8.91
C SER A 106 35.04 15.35 8.46
N ALA A 107 34.26 14.31 8.13
CA ALA A 107 32.90 14.42 7.61
C ALA A 107 31.81 14.12 8.66
N PHE A 108 32.13 14.12 9.95
CA PHE A 108 31.14 13.93 11.03
C PHE A 108 30.04 14.99 10.97
N GLY A 109 28.78 14.57 10.98
CA GLY A 109 27.64 15.51 11.01
C GLY A 109 27.37 16.28 9.71
N THR A 110 28.13 16.04 8.64
CA THR A 110 27.88 16.63 7.31
C THR A 110 26.50 16.28 6.77
N GLY A 111 25.96 15.13 7.18
CA GLY A 111 24.62 14.63 6.87
C GLY A 111 23.53 15.07 7.84
N SER A 112 23.75 16.05 8.72
CA SER A 112 22.76 16.49 9.75
C SER A 112 21.39 16.89 9.18
N LYS A 113 21.35 17.38 7.93
CA LYS A 113 20.12 17.70 7.18
C LYS A 113 19.26 16.47 6.85
N TRP A 114 19.83 15.28 6.89
CA TRP A 114 19.17 14.03 6.50
C TRP A 114 18.39 13.41 7.66
N LEU A 115 17.17 12.95 7.36
CA LEU A 115 16.44 12.05 8.24
C LEU A 115 17.18 10.71 8.33
N LYS A 116 17.03 9.99 9.46
CA LYS A 116 17.72 8.71 9.66
C LYS A 116 17.39 7.72 8.55
N THR A 117 16.11 7.61 8.19
CA THR A 117 15.60 6.73 7.15
C THR A 117 16.18 7.09 5.78
N GLU A 118 16.23 8.37 5.43
CA GLU A 118 16.78 8.84 4.15
C GLU A 118 18.30 8.62 4.06
N ALA A 119 19.02 8.84 5.16
CA ALA A 119 20.45 8.56 5.22
C ALA A 119 20.75 7.05 5.12
N SER A 120 19.95 6.21 5.78
CA SER A 120 20.05 4.75 5.63
C SER A 120 19.80 4.33 4.18
N ARG A 121 18.76 4.88 3.54
CA ARG A 121 18.44 4.62 2.13
C ARG A 121 19.55 5.08 1.20
N LEU A 122 20.17 6.24 1.46
CA LEU A 122 21.34 6.71 0.72
C LEU A 122 22.49 5.70 0.81
N VAL A 123 22.89 5.29 2.01
CA VAL A 123 24.02 4.37 2.19
C VAL A 123 23.73 3.00 1.58
N GLN A 124 22.50 2.50 1.71
CA GLN A 124 22.08 1.23 1.09
C GLN A 124 22.10 1.31 -0.44
N LYS A 125 21.67 2.45 -1.02
CA LYS A 125 21.82 2.70 -2.45
C LYS A 125 23.28 2.62 -2.90
N LEU A 126 24.23 3.10 -2.08
CA LEU A 126 25.66 2.98 -2.42
C LEU A 126 26.15 1.54 -2.46
N VAL A 127 25.56 0.65 -1.66
CA VAL A 127 25.84 -0.80 -1.74
C VAL A 127 25.30 -1.38 -3.04
N ILE A 128 24.04 -1.08 -3.37
CA ILE A 128 23.37 -1.54 -4.60
C ILE A 128 24.12 -1.04 -5.85
N ASP A 129 24.54 0.22 -5.85
CA ASP A 129 25.28 0.86 -6.94
C ASP A 129 26.75 0.39 -7.02
N GLY A 130 27.21 -0.50 -6.12
CA GLY A 130 28.58 -1.03 -6.09
C GLY A 130 29.65 0.02 -5.74
N ILE A 131 29.24 1.13 -5.12
CA ILE A 131 30.16 2.17 -4.62
C ILE A 131 30.73 1.73 -3.28
N LEU A 132 29.88 1.14 -2.44
CA LEU A 132 30.26 0.43 -1.22
C LEU A 132 30.04 -1.07 -1.43
N THR A 133 30.82 -1.88 -0.73
CA THR A 133 30.71 -3.34 -0.74
C THR A 133 30.57 -3.84 0.69
N GLU A 134 29.77 -4.89 0.87
CA GLU A 134 29.57 -5.53 2.15
C GLU A 134 30.53 -6.72 2.31
N LYS A 135 31.28 -6.74 3.42
CA LYS A 135 32.05 -7.91 3.84
C LYS A 135 31.44 -8.48 5.10
N THR A 136 31.00 -9.72 5.01
CA THR A 136 30.46 -10.46 6.13
C THR A 136 31.59 -11.07 6.96
N GLN A 137 31.54 -10.89 8.28
CA GLN A 137 32.45 -11.51 9.23
C GLN A 137 31.64 -12.22 10.31
N LYS A 138 31.98 -13.48 10.59
CA LYS A 138 31.45 -14.19 11.76
C LYS A 138 32.22 -13.71 12.98
N ALA A 139 31.50 -13.23 13.98
CA ALA A 139 32.09 -12.95 15.28
C ALA A 139 32.51 -14.27 15.92
N ASP A 140 33.68 -14.25 16.58
CA ASP A 140 34.19 -15.39 17.34
C ASP A 140 33.55 -15.40 18.74
N ASN A 141 32.21 -15.57 18.75
CA ASN A 141 31.41 -15.69 19.94
C ASN A 141 30.56 -16.95 19.87
N LEU A 142 30.03 -17.38 21.02
CA LEU A 142 29.25 -18.63 21.14
C LEU A 142 28.10 -18.75 20.13
N TYR A 143 27.54 -17.61 19.71
CA TYR A 143 26.40 -17.52 18.79
C TYR A 143 26.80 -17.27 17.32
N GLN A 144 28.10 -17.27 17.01
CA GLN A 144 28.68 -17.00 15.68
C GLN A 144 28.01 -15.81 14.96
N THR A 145 27.80 -14.71 15.69
CA THR A 145 27.00 -13.59 15.18
C THR A 145 27.60 -13.04 13.90
N VAL A 146 26.82 -12.99 12.83
CA VAL A 146 27.26 -12.51 11.53
C VAL A 146 27.16 -10.99 11.49
N THR A 147 28.29 -10.30 11.36
CA THR A 147 28.34 -8.84 11.22
C THR A 147 28.73 -8.45 9.79
N THR A 148 27.97 -7.55 9.20
CA THR A 148 28.26 -6.98 7.87
C THR A 148 29.00 -5.66 8.00
N LEU A 149 30.16 -5.57 7.36
CA LEU A 149 31.06 -4.42 7.40
C LEU A 149 31.10 -3.74 6.04
N LEU A 150 31.05 -2.41 6.01
CA LEU A 150 31.13 -1.64 4.78
C LEU A 150 32.59 -1.37 4.38
N ARG A 151 32.89 -1.57 3.10
CA ARG A 151 34.16 -1.24 2.45
C ARG A 151 33.91 -0.37 1.24
N VAL A 152 34.87 0.49 0.91
CA VAL A 152 34.81 1.34 -0.27
C VAL A 152 35.33 0.60 -1.49
N CYS A 153 34.63 0.68 -2.62
CA CYS A 153 35.13 0.24 -3.91
C CYS A 153 36.09 1.31 -4.48
N PRO A 154 37.41 1.04 -4.62
CA PRO A 154 38.37 2.06 -5.05
C PRO A 154 38.13 2.57 -6.47
N LYS A 155 37.61 1.73 -7.37
CA LYS A 155 37.26 2.12 -8.74
C LYS A 155 36.11 3.14 -8.73
N ALA A 156 35.03 2.82 -8.02
CA ALA A 156 33.87 3.70 -7.93
C ALA A 156 34.20 5.04 -7.25
N GLU A 157 35.04 5.03 -6.21
CA GLU A 157 35.53 6.26 -5.56
C GLU A 157 36.30 7.16 -6.54
N ARG A 158 37.22 6.59 -7.34
CA ARG A 158 37.96 7.35 -8.36
C ARG A 158 37.02 7.94 -9.41
N ASP A 159 36.06 7.17 -9.89
CA ASP A 159 35.11 7.62 -10.92
C ASP A 159 34.21 8.75 -10.40
N LEU A 160 33.80 8.71 -9.13
CA LEU A 160 33.06 9.79 -8.47
C LEU A 160 33.90 11.06 -8.30
N LYS A 161 35.15 10.93 -7.80
CA LYS A 161 36.07 12.06 -7.59
C LYS A 161 36.44 12.77 -8.90
N GLN A 162 36.53 12.03 -10.00
CA GLN A 162 36.80 12.57 -11.33
C GLN A 162 35.53 13.05 -12.06
N GLY A 163 34.35 12.97 -11.44
CA GLY A 163 33.09 13.38 -12.05
C GLY A 163 32.59 12.48 -13.19
N ARG A 164 33.24 11.33 -13.44
CA ARG A 164 32.84 10.33 -14.45
C ARG A 164 31.57 9.58 -14.04
N ARG A 165 31.26 9.58 -12.74
CA ARG A 165 30.03 9.02 -12.17
C ARG A 165 29.35 10.05 -11.29
N LYS A 166 28.02 10.12 -11.35
CA LYS A 166 27.19 10.91 -10.43
C LYS A 166 26.18 10.01 -9.74
N VAL A 167 25.79 10.38 -8.53
CA VAL A 167 24.77 9.66 -7.76
C VAL A 167 23.58 10.58 -7.54
N THR A 168 22.42 10.14 -8.03
CA THR A 168 21.15 10.81 -7.78
C THR A 168 20.34 10.03 -6.75
N LEU A 169 19.55 10.75 -5.95
CA LEU A 169 18.60 10.17 -5.03
C LEU A 169 17.29 10.96 -5.08
N GLU A 170 16.18 10.26 -5.21
CA GLU A 170 14.84 10.86 -5.15
C GLU A 170 14.49 11.19 -3.70
N VAL A 171 14.55 12.45 -3.31
CA VAL A 171 14.25 12.88 -1.94
C VAL A 171 12.85 13.49 -1.87
N ILE A 172 12.21 13.36 -0.71
CA ILE A 172 10.95 14.05 -0.43
C ILE A 172 11.24 15.54 -0.36
N GLU A 173 10.63 16.31 -1.25
CA GLU A 173 10.62 17.76 -1.11
C GLU A 173 9.71 18.09 0.07
N LYS A 174 10.29 18.64 1.15
CA LYS A 174 9.47 19.26 2.17
C LYS A 174 8.78 20.42 1.48
N ALA A 175 7.46 20.39 1.37
CA ALA A 175 6.69 21.59 1.05
C ALA A 175 7.23 22.72 1.93
N ALA A 176 7.52 23.88 1.34
CA ALA A 176 7.88 25.06 2.11
C ALA A 176 6.91 25.17 3.28
N PRO A 177 7.39 25.39 4.53
CA PRO A 177 6.46 25.63 5.61
C PRO A 177 5.60 26.81 5.17
N ALA A 178 4.28 26.58 5.00
CA ALA A 178 3.33 27.68 4.96
C ALA A 178 3.71 28.62 6.11
N PRO A 179 3.78 29.94 5.89
CA PRO A 179 4.33 30.86 6.87
C PRO A 179 3.68 30.56 8.20
N ARG A 180 4.50 30.12 9.17
CA ARG A 180 4.06 29.96 10.55
C ARG A 180 3.70 31.36 11.02
N GLN A 181 2.45 31.75 10.85
CA GLN A 181 1.87 32.80 11.64
C GLN A 181 2.11 32.35 13.09
N LYS A 182 2.88 33.13 13.84
CA LYS A 182 2.97 32.98 15.29
C LYS A 182 1.55 33.20 15.79
N ALA A 183 0.79 32.12 15.94
CA ALA A 183 -0.45 32.13 16.67
C ALA A 183 -0.07 32.43 18.12
N THR A 184 -0.08 33.71 18.47
CA THR A 184 -0.26 34.12 19.85
C THR A 184 -1.57 33.50 20.29
N LEU A 185 -1.48 32.51 21.17
CA LEU A 185 -2.63 31.89 21.82
C LEU A 185 -3.28 32.94 22.73
N LYS A 186 -4.05 33.87 22.15
CA LYS A 186 -5.14 34.51 22.85
C LYS A 186 -6.31 33.54 22.73
N ALA A 187 -6.56 32.84 23.83
CA ALA A 187 -7.73 31.99 23.98
C ALA A 187 -9.00 32.84 23.83
N LYS A 188 -9.49 32.98 22.60
CA LYS A 188 -10.91 33.26 22.37
C LYS A 188 -11.63 31.97 22.70
N LYS A 189 -12.32 31.95 23.84
CA LYS A 189 -13.31 30.94 24.18
C LYS A 189 -14.36 30.94 23.08
N VAL A 190 -14.22 30.05 22.11
CA VAL A 190 -15.35 29.58 21.31
C VAL A 190 -16.07 28.58 22.20
N PRO A 191 -17.40 28.71 22.42
CA PRO A 191 -18.12 27.70 23.15
C PRO A 191 -18.13 26.44 22.29
N VAL A 192 -17.31 25.45 22.67
CA VAL A 192 -17.46 24.08 22.19
C VAL A 192 -18.59 23.49 23.01
N THR A 193 -19.77 23.44 22.40
CA THR A 193 -20.89 22.65 22.88
C THR A 193 -21.05 21.49 21.90
N THR A 194 -20.53 20.33 22.31
CA THR A 194 -20.69 18.97 21.72
C THR A 194 -19.93 18.58 20.44
N ILE A 195 -19.72 17.26 20.33
CA ILE A 195 -18.82 16.48 19.44
C ILE A 195 -19.30 16.42 17.97
N GLU A 196 -20.27 17.23 17.56
CA GLU A 196 -21.02 16.98 16.32
C GLU A 196 -20.46 17.66 15.05
N ASP A 197 -19.51 18.59 15.15
CA ASP A 197 -19.01 19.34 13.98
C ASP A 197 -17.74 18.76 13.33
N TRP A 198 -17.68 17.43 13.16
CA TRP A 198 -16.80 16.80 12.17
C TRP A 198 -17.57 16.77 10.83
N PRO A 199 -16.98 17.14 9.67
CA PRO A 199 -17.70 17.12 8.40
C PRO A 199 -17.88 15.67 7.93
N CYS A 200 -18.85 14.97 8.53
CA CYS A 200 -19.29 13.63 8.17
C CYS A 200 -20.75 13.48 8.59
N GLU A 201 -21.63 14.22 7.92
CA GLU A 201 -23.03 13.83 7.87
C GLU A 201 -23.39 13.55 6.43
N ALA A 202 -23.12 12.29 6.01
CA ALA A 202 -23.98 11.70 4.99
C ALA A 202 -25.42 11.94 5.46
N SER A 203 -26.23 12.57 4.61
CA SER A 203 -27.64 12.83 4.88
C SER A 203 -28.33 11.55 5.37
N GLN A 204 -29.39 11.69 6.17
CA GLN A 204 -30.15 10.55 6.70
C GLN A 204 -30.56 9.56 5.58
N GLU A 205 -30.80 10.06 4.38
CA GLU A 205 -31.09 9.29 3.17
C GLU A 205 -29.85 8.54 2.63
N GLN A 206 -28.68 9.17 2.60
CA GLN A 206 -27.40 8.51 2.24
C GLN A 206 -26.99 7.44 3.26
N ARG A 207 -27.26 7.63 4.56
CA ARG A 207 -27.03 6.60 5.59
C ARG A 207 -27.95 5.40 5.37
N LYS A 208 -29.25 5.66 5.13
CA LYS A 208 -30.26 4.65 4.83
C LYS A 208 -29.93 3.84 3.57
N ASP A 209 -29.41 4.50 2.54
CA ASP A 209 -28.97 3.88 1.29
C ASP A 209 -27.76 2.95 1.48
N LEU A 210 -26.75 3.42 2.23
CA LEU A 210 -25.56 2.63 2.55
C LEU A 210 -25.89 1.42 3.44
N ASP A 211 -26.79 1.60 4.41
CA ASP A 211 -27.25 0.52 5.30
C ASP A 211 -28.07 -0.52 4.53
N CYS A 212 -28.89 -0.10 3.57
CA CYS A 212 -29.60 -1.02 2.67
C CYS A 212 -28.62 -1.86 1.84
N THR A 213 -27.62 -1.22 1.23
CA THR A 213 -26.58 -1.89 0.43
C THR A 213 -25.84 -2.95 1.27
N ARG A 214 -25.41 -2.58 2.48
CA ARG A 214 -24.74 -3.51 3.41
C ARG A 214 -25.63 -4.67 3.83
N GLU A 215 -26.92 -4.42 4.06
CA GLU A 215 -27.86 -5.48 4.42
C GLU A 215 -28.11 -6.45 3.26
N ILE A 216 -28.19 -5.96 2.01
CA ILE A 216 -28.27 -6.81 0.82
C ILE A 216 -27.02 -7.69 0.71
N GLU A 217 -25.82 -7.12 0.84
CA GLU A 217 -24.57 -7.91 0.80
C GLU A 217 -24.56 -9.01 1.86
N ARG A 218 -24.91 -8.66 3.12
CA ARG A 218 -24.96 -9.61 4.24
C ARG A 218 -25.93 -10.75 3.95
N ARG A 219 -27.16 -10.44 3.52
CA ARG A 219 -28.20 -11.43 3.24
C ARG A 219 -27.85 -12.32 2.06
N LEU A 220 -27.21 -11.79 1.02
CA LEU A 220 -26.76 -12.59 -0.13
C LEU A 220 -25.60 -13.52 0.20
N VAL A 221 -24.71 -13.11 1.12
CA VAL A 221 -23.66 -13.99 1.67
C VAL A 221 -24.27 -15.13 2.48
N GLU A 222 -25.26 -14.83 3.33
CA GLU A 222 -26.00 -15.83 4.11
C GLU A 222 -26.77 -16.81 3.22
N GLU A 223 -27.48 -16.31 2.21
CA GLU A 223 -28.22 -17.15 1.27
C GLU A 223 -27.27 -18.05 0.46
N ARG A 224 -26.12 -17.52 0.02
CA ARG A 224 -25.06 -18.31 -0.63
C ARG A 224 -24.56 -19.43 0.30
N ALA A 225 -24.38 -19.14 1.59
CA ALA A 225 -23.92 -20.13 2.55
C ALA A 225 -24.96 -21.25 2.75
N LYS A 226 -26.26 -20.90 2.80
CA LYS A 226 -27.36 -21.88 2.85
C LYS A 226 -27.38 -22.79 1.62
N ILE A 227 -27.30 -22.21 0.41
CA ILE A 227 -27.24 -22.98 -0.85
C ILE A 227 -26.07 -23.98 -0.83
N ILE A 228 -24.90 -23.58 -0.34
CA ILE A 228 -23.72 -24.46 -0.23
C ILE A 228 -23.96 -25.57 0.81
N GLN A 229 -24.58 -25.24 1.94
CA GLN A 229 -24.90 -26.20 3.00
C GLN A 229 -25.93 -27.23 2.52
N ASP A 230 -26.99 -26.81 1.85
CA ASP A 230 -28.04 -27.67 1.30
C ASP A 230 -27.45 -28.60 0.22
N ALA A 231 -26.61 -28.06 -0.66
CA ALA A 231 -25.90 -28.86 -1.66
C ALA A 231 -24.98 -29.89 -1.01
N LYS A 232 -24.28 -29.54 0.08
CA LYS A 232 -23.43 -30.46 0.83
C LYS A 232 -24.24 -31.59 1.45
N GLN A 233 -25.43 -31.29 1.99
CA GLN A 233 -26.36 -32.31 2.53
C GLN A 233 -26.88 -33.23 1.42
N ALA A 234 -27.13 -32.71 0.23
CA ALA A 234 -27.50 -33.47 -0.96
C ALA A 234 -26.31 -34.23 -1.62
N GLY A 235 -25.15 -34.29 -0.98
CA GLY A 235 -23.96 -34.99 -1.49
C GLY A 235 -23.19 -34.25 -2.59
N MET A 236 -23.56 -33.02 -2.93
CA MET A 236 -22.88 -32.19 -3.92
C MET A 236 -21.83 -31.27 -3.27
N LYS A 237 -20.61 -31.25 -3.81
CA LYS A 237 -19.53 -30.38 -3.31
C LYS A 237 -19.49 -29.05 -4.04
N LEU A 238 -20.25 -28.07 -3.56
CA LEU A 238 -20.20 -26.69 -4.06
C LEU A 238 -19.25 -25.82 -3.22
N LYS A 239 -18.62 -24.85 -3.90
CA LYS A 239 -17.83 -23.76 -3.29
C LYS A 239 -18.45 -22.42 -3.67
N ALA A 240 -18.18 -21.36 -2.92
CA ALA A 240 -18.80 -20.04 -3.11
C ALA A 240 -18.78 -19.52 -4.55
N TYR A 241 -17.67 -19.63 -5.27
CA TYR A 241 -17.56 -19.14 -6.65
C TYR A 241 -18.40 -19.93 -7.68
N HIS A 242 -18.83 -21.16 -7.35
CA HIS A 242 -19.74 -21.93 -8.19
C HIS A 242 -21.16 -21.37 -8.17
N VAL A 243 -21.57 -20.72 -7.08
CA VAL A 243 -22.84 -19.99 -6.98
C VAL A 243 -22.62 -18.58 -7.58
N TYR A 244 -22.02 -17.67 -6.82
CA TYR A 244 -21.55 -16.35 -7.28
C TYR A 244 -20.40 -15.84 -6.40
N ASN A 245 -19.45 -15.10 -6.99
CA ASN A 245 -18.27 -14.58 -6.28
C ASN A 245 -18.61 -13.33 -5.43
N GLN A 246 -17.66 -12.82 -4.64
CA GLN A 246 -17.91 -11.69 -3.75
C GLN A 246 -18.11 -10.37 -4.51
N ASP A 247 -17.38 -10.15 -5.60
CA ASP A 247 -17.51 -8.93 -6.39
C ASP A 247 -18.91 -8.81 -7.00
N LEU A 248 -19.49 -9.93 -7.40
CA LEU A 248 -20.83 -9.98 -7.93
C LEU A 248 -21.92 -9.70 -6.88
N ILE A 249 -21.69 -10.09 -5.62
CA ILE A 249 -22.58 -9.70 -4.50
C ILE A 249 -22.60 -8.18 -4.34
N ARG A 250 -21.43 -7.53 -4.46
CA ARG A 250 -21.34 -6.05 -4.40
C ARG A 250 -22.09 -5.42 -5.57
N SER A 251 -21.85 -5.90 -6.80
CA SER A 251 -22.56 -5.39 -7.98
C SER A 251 -24.08 -5.55 -7.89
N ILE A 252 -24.58 -6.65 -7.30
CA ILE A 252 -26.02 -6.84 -7.06
C ILE A 252 -26.52 -5.87 -5.98
N ALA A 253 -25.78 -5.68 -4.90
CA ALA A 253 -26.15 -4.76 -3.82
C ALA A 253 -26.19 -3.31 -4.29
N ASP A 254 -25.29 -2.93 -5.20
CA ASP A 254 -25.27 -1.61 -5.82
C ASP A 254 -26.42 -1.42 -6.83
N LEU A 255 -26.68 -2.43 -7.69
CA LEU A 255 -27.71 -2.34 -8.74
C LEU A 255 -29.14 -2.49 -8.21
N ARG A 256 -29.33 -3.26 -7.13
CA ARG A 256 -30.64 -3.56 -6.50
C ARG A 256 -31.70 -4.07 -7.50
N PRO A 257 -31.39 -5.17 -8.21
CA PRO A 257 -32.28 -5.72 -9.22
C PRO A 257 -33.58 -6.24 -8.61
N THR A 258 -34.72 -5.93 -9.23
CA THR A 258 -36.05 -6.42 -8.83
C THR A 258 -36.64 -7.40 -9.84
N SER A 259 -36.00 -7.57 -11.00
CA SER A 259 -36.38 -8.55 -12.02
C SER A 259 -35.21 -9.45 -12.43
N VAL A 260 -35.52 -10.61 -13.00
CA VAL A 260 -34.50 -11.54 -13.52
C VAL A 260 -33.78 -10.94 -14.74
N GLU A 261 -34.45 -10.05 -15.47
CA GLU A 261 -33.90 -9.28 -16.59
C GLU A 261 -32.75 -8.39 -16.13
N ASP A 262 -32.89 -7.71 -14.99
CA ASP A 262 -31.83 -6.84 -14.43
C ASP A 262 -30.55 -7.62 -14.11
N LEU A 263 -30.68 -8.90 -13.73
CA LEU A 263 -29.55 -9.78 -13.42
C LEU A 263 -28.78 -10.24 -14.67
N LYS A 264 -29.42 -10.26 -15.84
CA LYS A 264 -28.78 -10.67 -17.11
C LYS A 264 -27.73 -9.66 -17.59
N ASN A 265 -27.83 -8.41 -17.14
CA ASN A 265 -26.94 -7.30 -17.53
C ASN A 265 -25.70 -7.19 -16.63
N LEU A 266 -25.55 -8.04 -15.61
CA LEU A 266 -24.40 -8.03 -14.70
C LEU A 266 -23.24 -8.88 -15.23
N ASP A 267 -22.06 -8.26 -15.33
CA ASP A 267 -20.82 -8.94 -15.70
C ASP A 267 -20.51 -10.09 -14.71
N GLY A 268 -20.37 -11.31 -15.24
CA GLY A 268 -20.07 -12.51 -14.44
C GLY A 268 -21.27 -13.42 -14.14
N TRP A 269 -22.48 -13.09 -14.58
CA TRP A 269 -23.62 -14.03 -14.60
C TRP A 269 -23.66 -14.84 -15.90
N SER A 270 -23.61 -16.17 -15.79
CA SER A 270 -23.96 -17.06 -16.90
C SER A 270 -25.47 -17.35 -16.90
N LYS A 271 -26.09 -17.55 -18.07
CA LYS A 271 -27.52 -17.90 -18.20
C LYS A 271 -27.98 -19.02 -17.24
N ASN A 272 -27.19 -20.10 -17.12
CA ASN A 272 -27.50 -21.22 -16.23
C ASN A 272 -27.49 -20.85 -14.73
N LYS A 273 -26.66 -19.88 -14.33
CA LYS A 273 -26.64 -19.39 -12.95
C LYS A 273 -27.83 -18.47 -12.68
N VAL A 274 -28.26 -17.70 -13.68
CA VAL A 274 -29.47 -16.87 -13.62
C VAL A 274 -30.68 -17.74 -13.31
N GLU A 275 -30.83 -18.81 -14.08
CA GLU A 275 -31.95 -19.74 -13.95
C GLU A 275 -31.95 -20.45 -12.59
N LYS A 276 -30.77 -20.90 -12.12
CA LYS A 276 -30.66 -21.66 -10.86
C LYS A 276 -30.76 -20.80 -9.60
N TYR A 277 -30.18 -19.60 -9.61
CA TYR A 277 -30.00 -18.79 -8.39
C TYR A 277 -30.66 -17.41 -8.45
N GLY A 278 -31.13 -16.97 -9.63
CA GLY A 278 -31.73 -15.64 -9.83
C GLY A 278 -32.92 -15.39 -8.92
N GLY A 279 -33.83 -16.37 -8.79
CA GLY A 279 -34.98 -16.26 -7.90
C GLY A 279 -34.60 -16.04 -6.42
N HIS A 280 -33.54 -16.71 -5.94
CA HIS A 280 -33.04 -16.51 -4.57
C HIS A 280 -32.51 -15.08 -4.37
N VAL A 281 -31.79 -14.56 -5.36
CA VAL A 281 -31.22 -13.21 -5.33
C VAL A 281 -32.32 -12.14 -5.34
N ILE A 282 -33.27 -12.22 -6.28
CA ILE A 282 -34.38 -11.25 -6.38
C ILE A 282 -35.22 -11.26 -5.11
N ARG A 283 -35.50 -12.44 -4.54
CA ARG A 283 -36.21 -12.55 -3.27
C ARG A 283 -35.48 -11.79 -2.15
N VAL A 284 -34.19 -12.06 -1.97
CA VAL A 284 -33.38 -11.40 -0.93
C VAL A 284 -33.34 -9.88 -1.12
N VAL A 285 -33.10 -9.41 -2.35
CA VAL A 285 -33.04 -7.97 -2.65
C VAL A 285 -34.38 -7.32 -2.38
N THR A 286 -35.48 -7.90 -2.87
CA THR A 286 -36.84 -7.36 -2.70
C THR A 286 -37.25 -7.28 -1.23
N GLU A 287 -36.97 -8.32 -0.43
CA GLU A 287 -37.24 -8.32 1.01
C GLU A 287 -36.50 -7.19 1.74
N VAL A 288 -35.23 -6.97 1.39
CA VAL A 288 -34.42 -5.91 2.01
C VAL A 288 -34.90 -4.53 1.54
N LEU A 289 -35.23 -4.34 0.27
CA LEU A 289 -35.78 -3.07 -0.23
C LEU A 289 -37.10 -2.70 0.45
N LEU A 290 -38.00 -3.68 0.65
CA LEU A 290 -39.25 -3.48 1.39
C LEU A 290 -38.99 -3.09 2.84
N LYS A 291 -38.05 -3.77 3.52
CA LYS A 291 -37.67 -3.43 4.91
C LYS A 291 -37.17 -1.99 5.05
N PHE A 292 -36.50 -1.46 4.04
CA PHE A 292 -36.00 -0.08 4.03
C PHE A 292 -36.95 0.90 3.33
N GLY A 293 -38.06 0.47 2.74
CA GLY A 293 -38.98 1.34 2.00
C GLY A 293 -38.32 2.07 0.82
N LEU A 294 -37.43 1.39 0.09
CA LEU A 294 -36.75 1.92 -1.10
C LEU A 294 -37.31 1.25 -2.36
N GLN A 295 -37.37 2.00 -3.47
CA GLN A 295 -37.71 1.43 -4.78
C GLN A 295 -36.46 0.83 -5.45
N GLY A 296 -36.65 -0.24 -6.22
CA GLY A 296 -35.56 -0.92 -6.94
C GLY A 296 -34.96 -0.06 -8.06
N GLY A 297 -33.70 -0.32 -8.40
CA GLY A 297 -32.92 0.46 -9.38
C GLY A 297 -33.20 0.14 -10.85
N GLY A 298 -34.36 -0.47 -11.17
CA GLY A 298 -34.75 -0.86 -12.53
C GLY A 298 -35.73 0.16 -13.11
N GLY A 299 -35.36 0.80 -14.23
CA GLY A 299 -36.15 1.83 -14.89
C GLY A 299 -37.56 1.35 -15.28
N GLY A 300 -38.56 2.15 -14.91
CA GLY A 300 -39.88 2.28 -15.54
C GLY A 300 -40.61 0.99 -15.92
N GLY A 301 -41.41 0.44 -15.00
CA GLY A 301 -42.42 -0.56 -15.33
C GLY A 301 -43.17 -1.01 -14.08
N GLY A 302 -44.46 -0.71 -14.00
CA GLY A 302 -45.30 -0.93 -12.83
C GLY A 302 -45.24 -2.35 -12.27
N VAL A 303 -45.34 -2.45 -10.94
CA VAL A 303 -45.46 -3.70 -10.18
C VAL A 303 -46.67 -4.48 -10.68
N SER A 304 -46.44 -5.44 -11.59
CA SER A 304 -47.47 -6.39 -12.02
C SER A 304 -47.77 -7.37 -10.89
N LYS A 305 -49.07 -7.64 -10.72
CA LYS A 305 -49.76 -8.41 -9.67
C LYS A 305 -49.28 -9.86 -9.41
N GLU A 306 -48.14 -10.29 -9.94
CA GLU A 306 -47.64 -11.67 -9.83
C GLU A 306 -46.93 -11.98 -8.51
N VAL A 307 -46.34 -10.99 -7.83
CA VAL A 307 -45.59 -11.23 -6.57
C VAL A 307 -46.52 -11.50 -5.39
N ALA A 308 -47.76 -10.99 -5.41
CA ALA A 308 -48.77 -11.28 -4.40
C ALA A 308 -49.21 -12.76 -4.40
N GLY A 309 -49.09 -13.46 -5.55
CA GLY A 309 -49.46 -14.88 -5.67
C GLY A 309 -48.43 -15.85 -5.10
N ILE A 310 -47.17 -15.43 -4.92
CA ILE A 310 -46.10 -16.30 -4.40
C ILE A 310 -46.18 -16.41 -2.86
N LEU A 311 -46.68 -15.37 -2.18
CA LEU A 311 -46.84 -15.36 -0.72
C LEU A 311 -48.05 -16.18 -0.24
N SER A 312 -49.09 -16.38 -1.07
CA SER A 312 -50.30 -17.12 -0.65
C SER A 312 -50.17 -18.65 -0.73
N LYS A 313 -49.11 -19.18 -1.32
CA LYS A 313 -48.91 -20.64 -1.48
C LYS A 313 -48.10 -21.29 -0.36
N ARG A 314 -47.72 -20.54 0.67
CA ARG A 314 -46.97 -21.07 1.83
C ARG A 314 -47.80 -21.15 3.13
N GLU A 315 -49.07 -20.75 3.09
CA GLU A 315 -50.02 -20.87 4.20
C GLU A 315 -51.14 -21.91 3.93
N ARG A 316 -50.90 -22.88 3.04
CA ARG A 316 -51.71 -24.10 2.93
C ARG A 316 -50.82 -25.32 2.76
#